data_AF-A0AAU9K5P3-F1
#
_entry.id   AF-A0AAU9K5P3-F1
#
_cell.length_a   1.000
_cell.length_b   1.000
_cell.length_c   1.000
_cell.angle_alpha   90.00
_cell.angle_beta   90.00
_cell.angle_gamma   90.00
#
_symmetry.space_group_name_H-M   'P 1'
#
loop_
_entity.id
_entity.type
_entity.pdbx_description
1 polymer ?
#
loop_
_entity_poly.entity_id
_entity_poly.type
_entity_poly.pdbx_seq_one_letter_code
_entity_poly.pdbx_strand_id
1 'polypeptide(L)'
;MIWGGISIVFGKMLFIKKEKYAINAQVYIRDILQGYIEPLDGDYTFVQDGATAHTARQTMEYCRENGIDVKTQSPKSPDLNPIEVIWANLKRKVEKRRPDSKARLIAAIQESWDEISFEEVQNSILKVKNERAKQVIEAQGEWS
;
A
#
# COMPACT_ATOMS: atom_id res chain seq x y z
N MET A 1 5.72 12.50 0.81
CA MET A 1 5.54 11.06 1.07
C MET A 1 4.10 10.73 0.81
N ILE A 2 3.83 9.58 0.21
CA ILE A 2 2.48 9.07 0.01
C ILE A 2 2.39 7.70 0.66
N TRP A 3 1.22 7.36 1.19
CA TRP A 3 0.85 6.02 1.59
C TRP A 3 -0.29 5.57 0.68
N GLY A 4 -0.29 4.29 0.32
CA GLY A 4 -1.37 3.70 -0.46
C GLY A 4 -1.74 2.33 0.08
N GLY A 5 -3.02 2.01 -0.04
CA GLY A 5 -3.58 0.69 0.23
C GLY A 5 -4.36 0.20 -0.98
N ILE A 6 -4.33 -1.11 -1.22
CA ILE A 6 -5.16 -1.75 -2.24
C ILE A 6 -5.88 -2.96 -1.66
N SER A 7 -7.09 -3.19 -2.14
CA SER A 7 -7.95 -4.29 -1.74
C SER A 7 -8.76 -4.77 -2.95
N ILE A 8 -8.93 -6.09 -3.04
CA ILE A 8 -9.78 -6.71 -4.05
C ILE A 8 -11.27 -6.40 -3.84
N VAL A 9 -11.63 -5.96 -2.62
CA VAL A 9 -13.01 -5.60 -2.21
C VAL A 9 -13.17 -4.09 -2.13
N PHE A 10 -12.26 -3.40 -1.45
CA PHE A 10 -12.38 -1.97 -1.15
C PHE A 10 -11.70 -1.07 -2.18
N GLY A 11 -10.98 -1.64 -3.16
CA GLY A 11 -10.35 -0.89 -4.22
C GLY A 11 -9.04 -0.25 -3.77
N LYS A 12 -8.90 1.07 -3.92
CA LYS A 12 -7.64 1.78 -3.70
C LYS A 12 -7.81 2.94 -2.72
N MET A 13 -6.84 3.12 -1.85
CA MET A 13 -6.78 4.18 -0.84
C MET A 13 -5.49 4.95 -1.03
N LEU A 14 -5.55 6.27 -0.97
CA LEU A 14 -4.38 7.13 -1.07
C LEU A 14 -4.37 8.15 0.05
N PHE A 15 -3.23 8.25 0.72
CA PHE A 15 -2.91 9.32 1.64
C PHE A 15 -1.70 10.08 1.13
N ILE A 16 -1.85 11.38 0.85
CA ILE A 16 -0.75 12.26 0.47
C ILE A 16 -0.37 13.14 1.66
N LYS A 17 0.81 12.89 2.21
CA LYS A 17 1.29 13.66 3.35
C LYS A 17 1.66 15.09 2.95
N LYS A 18 1.04 16.08 3.59
CA LYS A 18 1.30 17.51 3.35
C LYS A 18 2.49 18.07 4.15
N GLU A 19 2.77 17.52 5.33
CA GLU A 19 3.78 18.02 6.27
C GLU A 19 5.20 17.45 6.10
N LYS A 20 6.21 18.17 6.62
CA LYS A 20 7.65 17.88 6.41
C LYS A 20 8.20 16.67 7.18
N TYR A 21 7.64 16.27 8.33
CA TYR A 21 8.29 15.32 9.26
C TYR A 21 7.94 13.84 9.09
N ALA A 22 8.71 13.00 8.40
CA ALA A 22 8.58 11.51 8.32
C ALA A 22 7.14 10.90 8.41
N ILE A 23 6.97 9.61 8.62
CA ILE A 23 5.74 9.06 9.19
C ILE A 23 6.24 8.28 10.40
N ASN A 24 5.85 8.71 11.59
CA ASN A 24 6.13 7.96 12.81
C ASN A 24 4.91 7.09 13.15
N ALA A 25 5.05 6.25 14.16
CA ALA A 25 3.97 5.35 14.59
C ALA A 25 2.67 6.11 14.96
N GLN A 26 2.77 7.29 15.60
CA GLN A 26 1.59 8.05 15.98
C GLN A 26 0.83 8.61 14.76
N VAL A 27 1.55 9.15 13.78
CA VAL A 27 0.98 9.60 12.50
C VAL A 27 0.39 8.41 11.74
N TYR A 28 1.05 7.26 11.76
CA TYR A 28 0.56 6.06 11.11
C TYR A 28 -0.76 5.57 11.73
N ILE A 29 -0.85 5.48 13.06
CA ILE A 29 -2.08 5.11 13.77
C ILE A 29 -3.21 6.09 13.43
N ARG A 30 -2.96 7.40 13.58
CA ARG A 30 -4.00 8.43 13.40
C ARG A 30 -4.46 8.57 11.96
N ASP A 31 -3.53 8.73 11.03
CA ASP A 31 -3.87 9.10 9.66
C ASP A 31 -4.14 7.90 8.77
N ILE A 32 -3.55 6.73 9.08
CA ILE A 32 -3.68 5.53 8.26
C ILE A 32 -4.61 4.53 8.91
N LEU A 33 -4.32 4.05 10.12
CA LEU A 33 -5.13 2.99 10.74
C LEU A 33 -6.55 3.50 11.05
N GLN A 34 -6.67 4.58 11.81
CA GLN A 34 -7.97 5.19 12.14
C GLN A 34 -8.66 5.78 10.91
N GLY A 35 -7.90 6.36 9.99
CA GLY A 35 -8.45 7.05 8.82
C GLY A 35 -8.95 6.13 7.72
N TYR A 36 -8.29 4.98 7.50
CA TYR A 36 -8.52 4.14 6.32
C TYR A 36 -8.75 2.67 6.62
N ILE A 37 -8.24 2.13 7.74
CA ILE A 37 -8.28 0.69 8.01
C ILE A 37 -9.43 0.35 8.96
N GLU A 38 -9.50 1.03 10.11
CA GLU A 38 -10.57 0.84 11.11
C GLU A 38 -11.99 1.06 10.55
N PRO A 39 -12.25 2.01 9.63
CA PRO A 39 -13.59 2.18 9.06
C PRO A 39 -13.99 1.09 8.06
N LEU A 40 -13.11 0.17 7.69
CA LEU A 40 -13.44 -0.92 6.75
C LEU A 40 -14.28 -1.97 7.47
N ASP A 41 -15.42 -2.30 6.88
CA ASP A 41 -16.33 -3.32 7.41
C ASP A 41 -16.05 -4.70 6.78
N GLY A 42 -16.26 -5.75 7.56
CA GLY A 42 -16.07 -7.15 7.18
C GLY A 42 -14.69 -7.74 7.49
N ASP A 43 -14.55 -9.03 7.20
CA ASP A 43 -13.33 -9.77 7.49
C ASP A 43 -12.25 -9.48 6.44
N TYR A 44 -11.12 -8.92 6.89
CA TYR A 44 -9.94 -8.72 6.07
C TYR A 44 -8.66 -8.97 6.86
N THR A 45 -7.59 -9.31 6.14
CA THR A 45 -6.24 -9.26 6.68
C THR A 45 -5.55 -8.02 6.13
N PHE A 46 -5.08 -7.14 7.01
CA PHE A 46 -4.25 -6.01 6.65
C PHE A 46 -2.81 -6.45 6.45
N VAL A 47 -2.25 -6.23 5.26
CA VAL A 47 -0.87 -6.58 4.94
C VAL A 47 -0.04 -5.29 4.86
N GLN A 48 1.04 -5.22 5.63
CA GLN A 48 1.96 -4.07 5.66
C GLN A 48 3.42 -4.53 5.54
N ASP A 49 4.32 -3.62 5.16
CA ASP A 49 5.76 -3.90 5.16
C ASP A 49 6.39 -3.75 6.56
N GLY A 50 7.68 -4.06 6.67
CA GLY A 50 8.45 -3.98 7.92
C GLY A 50 8.91 -2.58 8.34
N ALA A 51 8.36 -1.48 7.80
CA ALA A 51 8.79 -0.14 8.19
C ALA A 51 8.66 0.10 9.70
N THR A 52 9.54 0.93 10.26
CA THR A 52 9.62 1.15 11.71
C THR A 52 8.31 1.68 12.30
N ALA A 53 7.54 2.48 11.57
CA ALA A 53 6.24 2.97 12.02
C ALA A 53 5.17 1.85 12.07
N HIS A 54 5.26 0.88 11.16
CA HIS A 54 4.32 -0.24 11.05
C HIS A 54 4.57 -1.28 12.14
N THR A 55 5.84 -1.51 12.49
CA THR A 55 6.28 -2.54 13.44
C THR A 55 6.54 -2.00 14.85
N ALA A 56 6.37 -0.68 15.08
CA ALA A 56 6.51 -0.09 16.39
C ALA A 56 5.55 -0.73 17.39
N ARG A 57 6.01 -0.90 18.64
CA ARG A 57 5.22 -1.51 19.72
C ARG A 57 3.81 -0.91 19.84
N GLN A 58 3.72 0.42 19.87
CA GLN A 58 2.44 1.13 19.97
C GLN A 58 1.50 0.88 18.77
N THR A 59 2.05 0.71 17.57
CA THR A 59 1.26 0.41 16.36
C THR A 59 0.70 -1.01 16.43
N MET A 60 1.54 -1.99 16.78
CA MET A 60 1.11 -3.38 16.89
C MET A 60 0.12 -3.59 18.04
N GLU A 61 0.32 -2.89 19.17
CA GLU A 61 -0.65 -2.86 20.27
C GLU A 61 -1.99 -2.27 19.83
N TYR A 62 -1.98 -1.15 19.11
CA TYR A 62 -3.19 -0.54 18.56
C TYR A 62 -3.95 -1.52 17.66
N CYS A 63 -3.26 -2.16 16.72
CA CYS A 63 -3.90 -3.14 15.82
C CYS A 63 -4.55 -4.28 16.61
N ARG A 64 -3.85 -4.84 17.60
CA ARG A 64 -4.36 -5.92 18.46
C ARG A 64 -5.60 -5.48 19.25
N GLU A 65 -5.58 -4.28 19.81
CA GLU A 65 -6.67 -3.76 20.64
C GLU A 65 -7.93 -3.40 19.83
N ASN A 66 -7.75 -3.06 18.55
CA ASN A 66 -8.84 -2.72 17.64
C ASN A 66 -9.23 -3.89 16.70
N GLY A 67 -8.74 -5.11 16.97
CA GLY A 67 -9.12 -6.30 16.20
C GLY A 67 -8.63 -6.31 14.75
N ILE A 68 -7.62 -5.54 14.42
CA ILE A 68 -7.03 -5.49 13.06
C ILE A 68 -6.08 -6.69 12.91
N ASP A 69 -6.45 -7.67 12.08
CA ASP A 69 -5.57 -8.79 11.71
C ASP A 69 -4.44 -8.30 10.80
N VAL A 70 -3.23 -8.18 11.34
CA VAL A 70 -2.07 -7.66 10.61
C VAL A 70 -1.09 -8.76 10.26
N LYS A 71 -0.72 -8.84 8.98
CA LYS A 71 0.44 -9.61 8.51
C LYS A 71 1.53 -8.68 8.00
N THR A 72 2.76 -8.92 8.47
CA THR A 72 3.93 -8.20 7.97
C THR A 72 4.54 -8.99 6.82
N GLN A 73 4.68 -8.36 5.66
CA GLN A 73 5.32 -8.96 4.51
C GLN A 73 6.82 -9.10 4.73
N SER A 74 7.40 -10.20 4.25
CA SER A 74 8.85 -10.40 4.27
C SER A 74 9.54 -9.34 3.40
N PRO A 75 10.56 -8.62 3.91
CA PRO A 75 11.28 -7.61 3.14
C PRO A 75 12.06 -8.20 1.97
N LYS A 76 12.27 -9.53 1.95
CA LYS A 76 12.99 -10.24 0.90
C LYS A 76 12.16 -10.52 -0.36
N SER A 77 10.88 -10.17 -0.38
CA SER A 77 10.01 -10.49 -1.52
C SER A 77 9.13 -9.30 -1.91
N PRO A 78 9.72 -8.15 -2.30
CA PRO A 78 8.95 -7.00 -2.78
C PRO A 78 8.12 -7.35 -4.02
N ASP A 79 8.59 -8.29 -4.85
CA ASP A 79 7.87 -8.78 -6.04
C ASP A 79 6.54 -9.47 -5.71
N LEU A 80 6.34 -9.88 -4.46
CA LEU A 80 5.08 -10.43 -3.98
C LEU A 80 4.13 -9.37 -3.42
N ASN A 81 4.49 -8.08 -3.45
CA ASN A 81 3.56 -7.02 -3.08
C ASN A 81 2.80 -6.52 -4.33
N PRO A 82 1.49 -6.78 -4.46
CA PRO A 82 0.72 -6.34 -5.63
C PRO A 82 0.66 -4.82 -5.79
N ILE A 83 0.88 -4.06 -4.71
CA ILE A 83 0.87 -2.60 -4.78
C ILE A 83 2.08 -2.04 -5.56
N GLU A 84 3.18 -2.78 -5.67
CA GLU A 84 4.36 -2.33 -6.43
C GLU A 84 4.05 -2.19 -7.92
N VAL A 85 3.16 -3.04 -8.45
CA VAL A 85 2.65 -2.91 -9.83
C VAL A 85 1.88 -1.61 -10.00
N ILE A 86 1.03 -1.27 -9.02
CA ILE A 86 0.24 -0.04 -8.99
C ILE A 86 1.16 1.18 -8.87
N TRP A 87 2.18 1.13 -8.01
CA TRP A 87 3.17 2.20 -7.87
C TRP A 87 3.97 2.42 -9.16
N ALA A 88 4.39 1.35 -9.83
CA ALA A 88 5.08 1.45 -11.12
C ALA A 88 4.21 2.10 -12.20
N ASN A 89 2.92 1.76 -12.26
CA ASN A 89 1.97 2.41 -13.18
C ASN A 89 1.77 3.90 -12.83
N LEU A 90 1.54 4.20 -11.55
CA LEU A 90 1.36 5.56 -11.05
C LEU A 90 2.55 6.44 -11.41
N LYS A 91 3.78 5.96 -11.16
CA LYS A 91 5.01 6.70 -11.48
C LYS A 91 5.08 7.06 -12.97
N ARG A 92 4.79 6.12 -13.86
CA ARG A 92 4.78 6.37 -15.32
C ARG A 92 3.73 7.40 -15.71
N LYS A 93 2.53 7.35 -15.12
CA LYS A 93 1.46 8.34 -15.38
C LYS A 93 1.85 9.74 -14.90
N VAL A 94 2.40 9.85 -13.70
CA VAL A 94 2.87 11.12 -13.13
C VAL A 94 4.02 11.71 -13.95
N GLU A 95 4.99 10.90 -14.38
CA GLU A 95 6.10 11.34 -15.24
C GLU A 95 5.61 11.90 -16.58
N LYS A 96 4.61 11.27 -17.20
CA LYS A 96 4.00 11.77 -18.44
C LYS A 96 3.35 13.15 -18.28
N ARG A 97 2.84 13.48 -17.09
CA ARG A 97 2.26 14.80 -16.78
C ARG A 97 3.31 15.90 -16.57
N ARG A 98 4.59 15.54 -16.42
CA ARG A 98 5.73 16.46 -16.27
C ARG A 98 5.50 17.59 -15.24
N PRO A 99 5.16 17.26 -13.97
CA PRO A 99 4.99 18.29 -12.95
C PRO A 99 6.30 19.01 -12.66
N ASP A 100 6.25 20.34 -12.60
CA ASP A 100 7.42 21.22 -12.39
C ASP A 100 7.43 21.91 -11.02
N SER A 101 6.45 21.60 -10.16
CA SER A 101 6.35 22.12 -8.80
C SER A 101 5.78 21.07 -7.86
N LYS A 102 6.00 21.25 -6.55
CA LYS A 102 5.42 20.35 -5.54
C LYS A 102 3.89 20.29 -5.62
N ALA A 103 3.23 21.44 -5.87
CA ALA A 103 1.79 21.50 -6.00
C ALA A 103 1.30 20.71 -7.22
N ARG A 104 1.93 20.90 -8.38
CA ARG A 104 1.60 20.13 -9.59
C ARG A 104 1.94 18.66 -9.46
N LEU A 105 2.99 18.30 -8.72
CA LEU A 105 3.32 16.90 -8.44
C LEU A 105 2.23 16.23 -7.60
N ILE A 106 1.73 16.91 -6.56
CA ILE A 106 0.63 16.40 -5.73
C ILE A 106 -0.64 16.23 -6.57
N ALA A 107 -0.99 17.22 -7.38
CA ALA A 107 -2.14 17.14 -8.28
C ALA A 107 -1.99 15.99 -9.30
N ALA A 108 -0.82 15.88 -9.94
CA ALA A 108 -0.52 14.81 -10.88
C ALA A 108 -0.61 13.42 -10.24
N ILE A 109 -0.16 13.26 -8.98
CA ILE A 109 -0.30 12.01 -8.23
C ILE A 109 -1.78 11.70 -8.00
N GLN A 110 -2.56 12.67 -7.51
CA GLN A 110 -3.98 12.47 -7.23
C GLN A 110 -4.75 12.09 -8.51
N GLU A 111 -4.61 12.88 -9.58
CA GLU A 111 -5.26 12.63 -10.87
C GLU A 111 -4.87 11.27 -11.46
N SER A 112 -3.56 10.95 -11.42
CA SER A 112 -3.08 9.67 -11.93
C SER A 112 -3.53 8.49 -11.07
N TRP A 113 -3.70 8.68 -9.77
CA TRP A 113 -4.26 7.68 -8.87
C TRP A 113 -5.74 7.48 -9.18
N ASP A 114 -6.52 8.54 -9.31
CA ASP A 114 -7.97 8.48 -9.55
C ASP A 114 -8.31 7.71 -10.83
N GLU A 115 -7.47 7.83 -11.86
CA GLU A 115 -7.56 7.08 -13.12
C GLU A 115 -7.33 5.56 -13.00
N ILE A 116 -6.74 5.07 -11.90
CA ILE A 116 -6.49 3.64 -11.71
C ILE A 116 -7.84 2.96 -11.44
N SER A 117 -8.28 2.09 -12.34
CA SER A 117 -9.59 1.46 -12.20
C SER A 117 -9.62 0.43 -11.08
N PHE A 118 -10.81 0.09 -10.60
CA PHE A 118 -11.00 -0.99 -9.65
C PHE A 118 -10.53 -2.34 -10.24
N GLU A 119 -10.79 -2.57 -11.53
CA GLU A 119 -10.34 -3.75 -12.26
C GLU A 119 -8.81 -3.84 -12.34
N GLU A 120 -8.10 -2.73 -12.57
CA GLU A 120 -6.63 -2.70 -12.54
C GLU A 120 -6.08 -3.14 -11.17
N VAL A 121 -6.75 -2.73 -10.08
CA VAL A 121 -6.40 -3.15 -8.71
C VAL A 121 -6.65 -4.64 -8.50
N GLN A 122 -7.81 -5.14 -8.91
CA GLN A 122 -8.12 -6.57 -8.77
C GLN A 122 -7.14 -7.43 -9.56
N ASN A 123 -6.84 -7.03 -10.80
CA ASN A 123 -5.90 -7.75 -11.66
C ASN A 123 -4.48 -7.77 -11.09
N SER A 124 -3.99 -6.68 -10.47
CA SER A 124 -2.67 -6.68 -9.84
C SER A 124 -2.59 -7.67 -8.67
N ILE A 125 -3.63 -7.74 -7.84
CA ILE A 125 -3.70 -8.65 -6.69
C ILE A 125 -3.81 -10.11 -7.15
N LEU A 126 -4.70 -10.39 -8.10
CA LEU A 126 -4.92 -11.75 -8.62
C LEU A 126 -3.68 -12.29 -9.33
N LYS A 127 -2.97 -11.45 -10.08
CA LYS A 127 -1.73 -11.84 -10.75
C LYS A 127 -0.66 -12.32 -9.77
N VAL A 128 -0.44 -11.58 -8.69
CA VAL A 128 0.53 -11.97 -7.66
C VAL A 128 0.09 -13.27 -6.97
N LYS A 129 -1.19 -13.39 -6.61
CA LYS A 129 -1.72 -14.61 -5.98
C LYS A 129 -1.61 -15.86 -6.86
N ASN A 130 -1.89 -15.74 -8.15
CA ASN A 130 -2.01 -16.89 -9.05
C ASN A 130 -0.70 -17.29 -9.72
N GLU A 131 0.14 -16.31 -10.08
CA GLU A 131 1.32 -16.56 -10.92
C GLU A 131 2.61 -16.50 -10.11
N ARG A 132 2.80 -15.45 -9.29
CA ARG A 132 4.05 -15.25 -8.56
C ARG A 132 4.20 -16.16 -7.34
N ALA A 133 3.11 -16.44 -6.62
CA ALA A 133 3.16 -17.39 -5.51
C ALA A 133 3.57 -18.80 -5.99
N LYS A 134 3.12 -19.22 -7.17
CA LYS A 134 3.53 -20.49 -7.77
C LYS A 134 5.00 -20.47 -8.19
N GLN A 135 5.45 -19.40 -8.85
CA GLN A 135 6.85 -19.26 -9.25
C GLN A 135 7.81 -19.25 -8.06
N VAL A 136 7.45 -18.62 -6.93
CA VAL A 136 8.28 -18.62 -5.71
C VAL A 136 8.28 -19.99 -5.03
N ILE A 137 7.15 -20.71 -5.04
CA ILE A 137 7.08 -22.10 -4.55
C ILE A 137 7.95 -23.02 -5.42
N GLU A 138 7.90 -22.86 -6.74
CA GLU A 138 8.70 -23.63 -7.71
C GLU A 138 10.19 -23.28 -7.63
N ALA A 139 10.53 -22.02 -7.36
CA ALA A 139 11.90 -21.54 -7.16
C ALA A 139 12.43 -21.78 -5.73
N GLN A 140 11.69 -22.49 -4.86
CA GLN A 140 12.07 -22.73 -3.45
C GLN A 140 12.43 -21.46 -2.65
N GLY A 141 11.84 -20.31 -3.01
CA GLY A 141 12.15 -19.04 -2.36
C GLY A 141 13.34 -18.27 -2.95
N GLU A 142 13.95 -18.74 -4.04
CA GLU A 142 14.92 -17.97 -4.82
C GLU A 142 14.22 -16.93 -5.74
N TRP A 143 14.97 -15.90 -6.14
CA TRP A 143 14.44 -14.79 -6.94
C TRP A 143 14.01 -15.27 -8.34
N SER A 144 12.80 -14.86 -8.76
CA SER A 144 12.26 -15.03 -10.12
C SER A 144 12.48 -13.81 -10.99
#